data_AF-A0A9D1EER6-F1
#
_entry.id   AF-A0A9D1EER6-F1
#
_cell.length_a   1.000
_cell.length_b   1.000
_cell.length_c   1.000
_cell.angle_alpha   90.00
_cell.angle_beta   90.00
_cell.angle_gamma   90.00
#
_symmetry.space_group_name_H-M   'P 1'
#
loop_
_entity.id
_entity.type
_entity.pdbx_description
1 polymer ?
#
loop_
_entity_poly.entity_id
_entity_poly.type
_entity_poly.pdbx_seq_one_letter_code
_entity_poly.pdbx_strand_id
1 'polypeptide(L)' 'MKEKFYRFMQGRYGVDQFSRFLLILAIVVLVLNMFIRSALFELIPFALLIYTYFRIFSRNIAARSKENQKYLE' A
#
# COMPACT_ATOMS: atom_id res chain seq x y z
N MET A 1 -6.66 -23.67 2.68
CA MET A 1 -6.06 -22.54 1.92
C MET A 1 -5.66 -21.37 2.80
N LYS A 2 -6.48 -20.97 3.79
CA LYS A 2 -6.18 -19.86 4.72
C LYS A 2 -4.86 -20.03 5.48
N GLU A 3 -4.55 -21.24 5.96
CA GLU A 3 -3.28 -21.51 6.67
C GLU A 3 -2.02 -21.33 5.79
N LYS A 4 -2.09 -21.69 4.50
CA LYS A 4 -0.96 -21.49 3.58
C LYS A 4 -0.67 -19.99 3.40
N PHE A 5 -1.73 -19.18 3.34
CA PHE A 5 -1.63 -17.72 3.23
C PHE A 5 -1.11 -17.09 4.53
N TYR A 6 -1.56 -17.59 5.68
CA TYR A 6 -1.08 -17.13 6.99
C TYR A 6 0.40 -17.44 7.19
N ARG A 7 0.82 -18.67 6.86
CA ARG A 7 2.25 -19.07 6.87
C ARG A 7 3.08 -18.28 5.87
N PHE A 8 2.51 -17.88 4.73
CA PHE A 8 3.18 -17.01 3.78
C PHE A 8 3.36 -15.59 4.37
N MET A 9 2.33 -15.02 4.98
CA MET A 9 2.40 -13.69 5.61
C MET A 9 3.25 -13.66 6.89
N GLN A 10 3.54 -14.81 7.48
CA GLN A 10 4.42 -14.94 8.65
C GLN A 10 5.82 -14.38 8.33
N GLY A 11 6.26 -13.39 9.12
CA GLY A 11 7.54 -12.70 8.92
C GLY A 11 7.53 -11.57 7.87
N ARG A 12 6.34 -11.19 7.37
CA ARG A 12 6.15 -9.98 6.57
C ARG A 12 5.45 -8.90 7.40
N TYR A 13 5.60 -7.65 6.98
CA TYR A 13 5.10 -6.51 7.72
C TYR A 13 3.56 -6.47 7.82
N GLY A 14 2.87 -6.75 6.71
CA GLY A 14 1.40 -6.68 6.67
C GLY A 14 0.88 -5.25 6.42
N VAL A 15 -0.41 -5.05 6.72
CA VAL A 15 -1.10 -3.76 6.51
C VAL A 15 -1.06 -2.94 7.80
N ASP A 16 -0.62 -1.68 7.70
CA ASP A 16 -0.55 -0.70 8.80
C ASP A 16 -1.31 0.59 8.47
N GLN A 17 -1.22 1.60 9.36
CA GLN A 17 -1.87 2.91 9.20
C GLN A 17 -1.40 3.63 7.93
N PHE A 18 -0.10 3.68 7.66
CA PHE A 18 0.42 4.34 6.46
C PHE A 18 0.02 3.61 5.16
N SER A 19 0.02 2.27 5.14
CA SER A 19 -0.48 1.49 3.98
C SER A 19 -1.97 1.71 3.77
N ARG A 20 -2.74 1.86 4.85
CA ARG A 20 -4.17 2.18 4.77
C ARG A 20 -4.40 3.57 4.20
N PHE A 21 -3.59 4.55 4.60
CA PHE A 21 -3.59 5.89 3.98
C PHE A 21 -3.26 5.82 2.49
N LEU A 22 -2.21 5.10 2.10
CA LEU A 22 -1.84 4.93 0.69
C LEU A 22 -2.93 4.25 -0.13
N LEU A 23 -3.64 3.26 0.43
CA LEU A 23 -4.80 2.65 -0.21
C LEU A 23 -5.95 3.64 -0.41
N ILE A 24 -6.27 4.44 0.61
CA ILE A 24 -7.31 5.47 0.50
C ILE A 24 -6.91 6.51 -0.54
N LEU A 25 -5.66 6.96 -0.52
CA LEU A 25 -5.10 7.88 -1.50
C LEU A 25 -5.20 7.32 -2.91
N ALA A 26 -4.85 6.04 -3.10
CA ALA A 26 -4.98 5.36 -4.39
C ALA A 26 -6.43 5.33 -4.88
N ILE A 27 -7.41 5.06 -3.99
CA ILE A 27 -8.84 5.10 -4.32
C ILE A 27 -9.27 6.51 -4.71
N VAL A 28 -8.86 7.54 -3.96
CA VAL A 28 -9.18 8.94 -4.28
C VAL A 28 -8.63 9.33 -5.65
N VAL A 29 -7.37 8.98 -5.94
CA VAL A 29 -6.75 9.23 -7.25
C VAL A 29 -7.48 8.48 -8.36
N LEU A 30 -7.92 7.24 -8.12
CA LEU A 30 -8.69 6.45 -9.09
C LEU A 30 -10.06 7.09 -9.36
N VAL A 31 -10.74 7.59 -8.33
CA VAL A 31 -12.01 8.34 -8.49
C VAL A 31 -11.78 9.64 -9.26
N LEU A 32 -10.72 10.39 -8.95
CA LEU A 32 -10.37 11.61 -9.68
C LEU A 32 -10.02 11.34 -11.15
N ASN A 33 -9.35 10.21 -11.43
CA ASN A 33 -9.07 9.77 -12.78
C ASN A 33 -10.36 9.63 -13.61
N MET A 34 -11.45 9.10 -13.02
CA MET A 34 -12.72 8.92 -13.74
C MET A 34 -13.29 10.23 -14.31
N PHE A 35 -12.99 11.37 -13.69
CA PHE A 35 -13.45 12.69 -14.14
C PHE A 35 -12.49 13.34 -15.16
N ILE A 36 -11.18 13.14 -15.01
CA ILE A 36 -10.16 13.82 -15.82
C ILE A 36 -9.79 13.03 -17.09
N ARG A 37 -9.95 11.68 -17.09
CA ARG A 37 -9.65 10.76 -18.22
C ARG A 37 -8.34 11.09 -18.94
N SER A 38 -7.28 11.37 -18.19
CA SER A 38 -5.95 11.66 -18.73
C SER A 38 -5.00 10.49 -18.49
N ALA A 39 -4.21 10.14 -19.52
CA ALA A 39 -3.29 9.00 -19.49
C ALA A 39 -2.27 9.06 -18.33
N LEU A 40 -1.90 10.26 -17.88
CA LEU A 40 -1.01 10.43 -16.72
C LEU A 40 -1.67 9.99 -15.42
N PHE A 41 -2.98 10.23 -15.26
CA PHE A 41 -3.71 9.83 -14.07
C PHE A 41 -4.03 8.34 -14.04
N GLU A 42 -3.86 7.59 -15.14
CA GLU A 42 -4.08 6.13 -15.15
C GLU A 42 -2.89 5.39 -14.52
N LEU A 43 -1.68 5.94 -14.69
CA LEU A 43 -0.46 5.29 -14.21
C LEU A 43 -0.21 5.51 -12.71
N ILE A 44 -0.58 6.69 -12.19
CA ILE A 44 -0.36 7.08 -10.78
C ILE A 44 -1.03 6.11 -9.78
N PRO A 45 -2.33 5.76 -9.90
CA PRO A 45 -2.96 4.84 -8.95
C PRO A 45 -2.35 3.44 -9.05
N PHE A 46 -1.94 3.00 -10.24
CA PHE A 46 -1.20 1.74 -10.40
C PHE A 46 0.14 1.76 -9.67
N ALA A 47 0.93 2.83 -9.80
CA ALA A 47 2.20 2.98 -9.10
C ALA A 47 2.01 3.00 -7.57
N LEU A 48 0.99 3.69 -7.07
CA LEU A 48 0.63 3.73 -5.65
C LEU A 48 0.23 2.35 -5.11
N LEU A 49 -0.58 1.59 -5.87
CA LEU A 49 -0.95 0.24 -5.50
C LEU A 49 0.26 -0.70 -5.46
N ILE A 50 1.12 -0.65 -6.48
CA ILE A 50 2.36 -1.44 -6.54
C ILE A 50 3.24 -1.15 -5.32
N TYR A 51 3.44 0.13 -5.01
CA TYR A 51 4.22 0.53 -3.83
C TYR A 51 3.60 0.02 -2.52
N THR A 52 2.28 0.13 -2.38
CA THR A 52 1.57 -0.34 -1.19
C THR A 52 1.68 -1.85 -1.02
N TYR A 53 1.54 -2.61 -2.11
CA TYR A 53 1.75 -4.06 -2.10
C TYR A 53 3.19 -4.44 -1.77
N PHE A 54 4.17 -3.76 -2.36
CA PHE A 54 5.58 -3.97 -2.04
C PHE A 54 5.86 -3.77 -0.54
N ARG A 55 5.25 -2.75 0.07
CA ARG A 55 5.38 -2.46 1.50
C ARG A 55 4.74 -3.54 2.37
N ILE A 56 3.53 -3.97 2.04
CA ILE A 56 2.81 -5.05 2.75
C ILE A 56 3.60 -6.36 2.71
N PHE A 57 4.19 -6.68 1.56
CA PHE A 57 4.96 -7.90 1.37
C PHE A 57 6.43 -7.79 1.82
N SER A 58 6.88 -6.63 2.28
CA SER A 58 8.25 -6.41 2.73
C SER A 58 8.55 -7.25 3.96
N ARG A 59 9.73 -7.90 3.96
CA ARG A 59 10.27 -8.61 5.13
C ARG A 59 10.99 -7.68 6.11
N ASN A 60 11.23 -6.42 5.74
CA ASN A 60 11.96 -5.48 6.59
C ASN A 60 11.02 -4.73 7.55
N ILE A 61 10.52 -5.47 8.55
CA ILE A 61 9.51 -4.98 9.51
C ILE A 61 10.02 -3.76 10.28
N ALA A 62 11.29 -3.75 10.71
CA ALA A 62 11.85 -2.66 11.49
C ALA A 62 11.91 -1.33 10.71
N ALA A 63 12.34 -1.37 9.45
CA ALA A 63 12.36 -0.17 8.61
C ALA A 63 10.94 0.35 8.33
N ARG A 64 9.98 -0.54 8.05
CA ARG A 64 8.58 -0.14 7.76
C ARG A 64 7.82 0.34 8.99
N SER A 65 8.12 -0.21 10.16
CA SER A 65 7.60 0.29 11.43
C SER A 65 8.07 1.72 11.71
N LYS A 66 9.34 2.05 11.44
CA LYS A 66 9.86 3.42 11.55
C LYS A 66 9.19 4.41 10.60
N GLU A 67 8.94 4.00 9.35
CA GLU A 67 8.16 4.81 8.40
C GLU A 67 6.74 5.08 8.92
N ASN A 68 6.09 4.06 9.50
CA ASN A 68 4.74 4.21 10.06
C ASN A 68 4.74 5.08 11.32
N GLN A 69 5.76 4.97 12.17
CA GLN A 69 5.91 5.85 13.33
C GLN A 69 6.06 7.31 12.91
N LYS A 70 6.90 7.60 11.91
CA LYS A 70 7.01 8.96 11.35
C LYS A 70 5.71 9.51 10.74
N TYR A 71 4.81 8.64 10.31
CA TYR A 71 3.49 9.04 9.81
C TYR A 71 2.49 9.29 10.96
N LEU A 72 2.71 8.67 12.12
CA LEU A 72 1.84 8.78 13.30
C LEU A 72 2.32 9.85 14.30
N GLU A 73 3.59 10.24 14.25
CA GLU A 73 4.14 11.45 14.88
C GLU A 73 3.58 12.71 14.21
#